data_AF-A0A530GII5-F1
#
_entry.id   AF-A0A530GII5-F1
#
_cell.length_a   1.000
_cell.length_b   1.000
_cell.length_c   1.000
_cell.angle_alpha   90.00
_cell.angle_beta   90.00
_cell.angle_gamma   90.00
#
_symmetry.space_group_name_H-M   'P 1'
#
loop_
_entity.id
_entity.type
_entity.pdbx_description
1 polymer ?
#
loop_
_entity_poly.entity_id
_entity_poly.type
_entity_poly.pdbx_seq_one_letter_code
_entity_poly.pdbx_strand_id
1 'polypeptide(L)'
;FVFSAASDRMFCFNAGQYVLLRLSIDGLEVTRPYSVASPPTRPLDLQITVKRTPGGLVSNWLHDNLRSGDEIRIEGPLGSFKLDGFASAKLLFLAGGSGITPLMSMVRLLTDRAFDLDLRLIYS
;
A
#
# COMPACT_ATOMS: atom_id res chain seq x y z
N PHE A 1 -4.32 5.92 -4.89
CA PHE A 1 -4.02 7.18 -4.19
C PHE A 1 -2.52 7.25 -3.97
N VAL A 2 -1.94 8.43 -4.16
CA VAL A 2 -0.51 8.71 -3.96
C VAL A 2 -0.42 9.83 -2.95
N PHE A 3 0.43 9.65 -1.93
CA PHE A 3 0.63 10.61 -0.86
C PHE A 3 2.12 10.95 -0.78
N SER A 4 2.42 12.23 -0.60
CA SER A 4 3.71 12.70 -0.13
C SER A 4 3.59 13.05 1.36
N ALA A 5 4.72 13.05 2.07
CA ALA A 5 4.74 13.60 3.42
C ALA A 5 4.59 15.13 3.35
N ALA A 6 3.85 15.73 4.29
CA ALA A 6 3.74 17.20 4.42
C ALA A 6 5.06 17.89 4.84
N SER A 7 6.07 17.10 5.18
CA SER A 7 7.43 17.53 5.49
C SER A 7 8.40 16.80 4.56
N ASP A 8 9.66 17.20 4.51
CA ASP A 8 10.71 16.52 3.72
C ASP A 8 11.13 15.16 4.30
N ARG A 9 10.17 14.38 4.82
CA ARG A 9 10.38 13.07 5.40
C ARG A 9 10.14 11.97 4.37
N MET A 10 10.95 10.93 4.50
CA MET A 10 10.85 9.70 3.74
C MET A 10 9.94 8.69 4.46
N PHE A 11 9.15 7.95 3.69
CA PHE A 11 8.41 6.79 4.18
C PHE A 11 9.35 5.58 4.28
N CYS A 12 9.60 5.13 5.51
CA CYS A 12 10.40 3.94 5.79
C CYS A 12 9.49 2.74 6.09
N PHE A 13 9.50 1.71 5.25
CA PHE A 13 8.69 0.48 5.41
C PHE A 13 9.33 -0.70 4.65
N ASN A 14 8.82 -1.92 4.87
CA ASN A 14 9.17 -3.09 4.07
C ASN A 14 8.06 -3.40 3.06
N ALA A 15 8.43 -3.84 1.86
CA ALA A 15 7.45 -4.22 0.83
C ALA A 15 6.54 -5.35 1.32
N GLY A 16 5.23 -5.11 1.27
CA GLY A 16 4.20 -6.00 1.81
C GLY A 16 3.45 -5.45 3.04
N GLN A 17 4.05 -4.48 3.74
CA GLN A 17 3.44 -3.84 4.90
C GLN A 17 2.26 -2.93 4.52
N TYR A 18 1.50 -2.55 5.55
CA TYR A 18 0.37 -1.64 5.43
C TYR A 18 0.50 -0.45 6.37
N VAL A 19 -0.33 0.57 6.12
CA VAL A 19 -0.50 1.72 7.00
C VAL A 19 -1.96 1.85 7.42
N LEU A 20 -2.22 2.55 8.53
CA LEU A 20 -3.55 2.93 8.96
C LEU A 20 -3.84 4.35 8.48
N LEU A 21 -4.92 4.52 7.72
CA LEU A 21 -5.47 5.82 7.39
C LEU A 21 -6.50 6.19 8.48
N ARG A 22 -6.27 7.32 9.16
CA ARG A 22 -7.19 7.90 10.13
C ARG A 22 -7.93 9.06 9.48
N LEU A 23 -9.26 9.00 9.51
CA LEU A 23 -10.18 9.88 8.81
C LEU A 23 -11.26 10.39 9.77
N SER A 24 -11.67 11.64 9.61
CA SER A 24 -12.87 12.18 10.25
C SER A 24 -13.97 12.29 9.20
N ILE A 25 -15.02 11.46 9.31
CA ILE A 25 -16.14 11.42 8.36
C ILE A 25 -17.41 11.74 9.16
N ASP A 26 -18.08 12.83 8.82
CA ASP A 26 -19.32 13.29 9.49
C ASP A 26 -19.19 13.39 11.02
N GLY A 27 -18.01 13.82 11.50
CA GLY A 27 -17.70 13.95 12.93
C GLY A 27 -17.32 12.65 13.63
N LEU A 28 -17.23 11.53 12.91
CA LEU A 28 -16.78 10.24 13.43
C LEU A 28 -15.35 9.93 12.97
N GLU A 29 -14.49 9.58 13.93
CA GLU A 29 -13.14 9.10 13.64
C GLU A 29 -13.18 7.64 13.19
N VAL A 30 -12.69 7.38 11.98
CA VAL A 30 -12.63 6.07 11.36
C VAL A 30 -11.20 5.75 10.97
N THR A 31 -10.72 4.57 11.37
CA THR A 31 -9.38 4.08 11.02
C THR A 31 -9.48 2.84 10.15
N ARG A 32 -8.75 2.80 9.03
CA ARG A 32 -8.70 1.61 8.15
C ARG A 32 -7.28 1.27 7.70
N PRO A 33 -6.92 -0.03 7.69
CA PRO A 33 -5.65 -0.46 7.14
C PRO A 33 -5.68 -0.49 5.61
N TYR A 34 -4.59 -0.06 4.99
CA TYR A 34 -4.35 -0.17 3.55
C TYR A 34 -2.91 -0.60 3.28
N SER A 35 -2.73 -1.71 2.56
CA SER A 35 -1.40 -2.16 2.13
C SER A 35 -0.74 -1.11 1.24
N VAL A 36 0.56 -0.93 1.43
CA VAL A 36 1.35 -0.03 0.60
C VAL A 36 1.61 -0.72 -0.74
N ALA A 37 1.38 0.01 -1.82
CA ALA A 37 1.54 -0.42 -3.21
C ALA A 37 2.89 0.01 -3.79
N SER A 38 3.44 1.16 -3.35
CA SER A 38 4.76 1.62 -3.79
C SER A 38 5.88 0.75 -3.17
N PRO A 39 7.02 0.61 -3.86
CA PRO A 39 8.17 -0.05 -3.28
C PRO A 39 8.90 0.89 -2.30
N PRO A 40 9.58 0.35 -1.27
CA PRO A 40 10.36 1.17 -0.32
C PRO A 40 11.59 1.83 -0.96
N THR A 41 11.97 1.44 -2.17
CA THR A 41 13.01 2.11 -3.00
C THR A 41 12.59 3.49 -3.49
N ARG A 42 11.31 3.87 -3.37
CA ARG A 42 10.78 5.17 -3.79
C ARG A 42 10.14 5.88 -2.59
N PRO A 43 10.96 6.36 -1.63
CA PRO A 43 10.49 6.70 -0.28
C PRO A 43 9.76 8.04 -0.17
N LEU A 44 9.68 8.82 -1.26
CA LEU A 44 8.96 10.11 -1.26
C LEU A 44 7.46 9.94 -1.52
N ASP A 45 7.06 8.81 -2.11
CA ASP A 45 5.67 8.53 -2.50
C ASP A 45 5.12 7.29 -1.80
N LEU A 46 4.11 7.48 -0.95
CA LEU A 46 3.32 6.38 -0.40
C LEU A 46 2.09 6.14 -1.27
N GLN A 47 2.03 4.99 -1.93
CA GLN A 47 0.88 4.65 -2.78
C GLN A 47 0.02 3.59 -2.12
N ILE A 48 -1.30 3.74 -2.20
CA ILE A 48 -2.27 2.69 -1.83
C ILE A 48 -3.29 2.49 -2.95
N THR A 49 -3.81 1.27 -3.04
CA THR A 49 -4.91 0.90 -3.94
C THR A 49 -6.18 0.66 -3.12
N VAL A 50 -7.24 1.40 -3.43
CA VAL A 50 -8.52 1.31 -2.71
C VAL A 50 -9.59 0.90 -3.70
N LYS A 51 -10.11 -0.32 -3.58
CA LYS A 51 -11.29 -0.75 -4.32
C LYS A 51 -12.54 -0.13 -3.71
N ARG A 52 -13.41 0.45 -4.54
CA ARG A 52 -14.76 0.84 -4.09
C ARG A 52 -15.55 -0.41 -3.73
N THR A 53 -16.14 -0.40 -2.55
CA THR A 53 -17.04 -1.47 -2.08
C THR A 53 -18.44 -0.89 -2.01
N PRO A 54 -19.46 -1.51 -2.63
CA PRO A 54 -20.84 -1.07 -2.49
C PRO A 54 -21.21 -0.93 -1.00
N GLY A 55 -21.73 0.23 -0.61
CA GLY A 55 -22.05 0.56 0.79
C GLY A 55 -20.86 0.76 1.72
N GLY A 56 -19.61 0.70 1.23
CA GLY A 56 -18.41 0.89 2.03
C GLY A 56 -18.20 2.36 2.41
N LEU A 57 -18.18 2.66 3.72
CA LEU A 57 -18.01 4.02 4.23
C LEU A 57 -16.70 4.67 3.74
N VAL A 58 -15.55 4.12 4.15
CA VAL A 58 -14.25 4.74 3.89
C VAL A 58 -13.83 4.67 2.43
N SER A 59 -14.04 3.53 1.76
CA SER A 59 -13.61 3.40 0.37
C SER A 59 -14.39 4.34 -0.54
N ASN A 60 -15.71 4.47 -0.40
CA ASN A 60 -16.43 5.46 -1.21
C ASN A 60 -16.05 6.89 -0.82
N TRP A 61 -15.96 7.19 0.49
CA TRP A 61 -15.56 8.52 0.94
C TRP A 61 -14.22 8.97 0.36
N LEU A 62 -13.20 8.10 0.36
CA LEU A 62 -11.89 8.40 -0.22
C LEU A 62 -11.98 8.74 -1.71
N HIS A 63 -12.83 8.04 -2.47
CA HIS A 63 -12.97 8.32 -3.90
C HIS A 63 -13.87 9.53 -4.19
N ASP A 64 -14.84 9.82 -3.33
CA ASP A 64 -15.84 10.87 -3.53
C ASP A 64 -15.38 12.24 -3.01
N ASN A 65 -14.60 12.26 -1.92
CA ASN A 65 -14.31 13.48 -1.16
C ASN A 65 -12.83 13.86 -1.14
N LEU A 66 -11.90 12.90 -1.11
CA LEU A 66 -10.47 13.21 -1.02
C LEU A 66 -9.96 13.80 -2.34
N ARG A 67 -9.33 14.97 -2.27
CA ARG A 67 -8.75 15.71 -3.39
C ARG A 67 -7.25 15.90 -3.21
N SER A 68 -6.58 16.29 -4.29
CA SER A 68 -5.17 16.65 -4.23
C SER A 68 -4.99 17.90 -3.38
N GLY A 69 -4.02 17.88 -2.47
CA GLY A 69 -3.80 18.95 -1.49
C GLY A 69 -4.45 18.69 -0.12
N ASP A 70 -5.39 17.74 -0.03
CA ASP A 70 -5.96 17.36 1.26
C ASP A 70 -4.93 16.59 2.09
N GLU A 71 -4.95 16.81 3.40
CA GLU A 71 -4.12 16.10 4.36
C GLU A 71 -4.86 14.91 4.97
N ILE A 72 -4.16 13.80 5.13
CA ILE A 72 -4.67 12.61 5.80
C ILE A 72 -3.65 12.14 6.84
N ARG A 73 -4.13 11.71 8.00
CA ARG A 73 -3.27 11.16 9.05
C ARG A 73 -2.97 9.70 8.75
N ILE A 74 -1.69 9.36 8.75
CA ILE A 74 -1.20 8.00 8.52
C ILE A 74 -0.44 7.53 9.76
N GLU A 75 -0.69 6.28 10.16
CA GLU A 75 0.05 5.58 11.20
C GLU A 75 0.65 4.28 10.66
N GLY A 76 1.87 3.96 11.08
CA GLY A 76 2.62 2.78 10.64
C GLY A 76 4.07 3.11 10.27
N PRO A 77 4.76 2.21 9.54
CA PRO A 77 4.21 0.98 8.93
C PRO A 77 3.89 -0.12 9.95
N LEU A 78 2.98 -1.03 9.56
CA LEU A 78 2.55 -2.19 10.35
C LEU A 78 2.52 -3.46 9.49
N GLY A 79 2.45 -4.61 10.17
CA GLY A 79 2.29 -5.92 9.54
C GLY A 79 3.60 -6.72 9.40
N SER A 80 3.47 -8.04 9.50
CA SER A 80 4.57 -9.01 9.38
C SER A 80 4.68 -9.65 8.00
N PHE A 81 3.73 -9.40 7.10
CA PHE A 81 3.79 -9.86 5.72
C PHE A 81 4.76 -8.98 4.93
N LYS A 82 5.99 -9.45 4.76
CA LYS A 82 7.08 -8.68 4.17
C LYS A 82 8.06 -9.57 3.41
N LEU A 83 8.64 -9.04 2.33
CA LEU A 83 9.44 -9.83 1.39
C LEU A 83 10.77 -10.34 1.97
N ASP A 84 11.31 -9.64 2.97
CA ASP A 84 12.57 -9.91 3.67
C ASP A 84 12.61 -11.26 4.42
N GLY A 85 11.53 -12.05 4.40
CA GLY A 85 11.50 -13.44 4.89
C GLY A 85 11.64 -14.54 3.82
N PHE A 86 11.68 -14.20 2.53
CA PHE A 86 11.63 -15.17 1.43
C PHE A 86 12.95 -15.21 0.63
N ALA A 87 13.93 -15.99 1.10
CA ALA A 87 15.13 -16.31 0.34
C ALA A 87 14.87 -17.49 -0.60
N SER A 88 14.20 -17.24 -1.73
CA SER A 88 13.99 -18.24 -2.79
C SER A 88 14.26 -17.64 -4.17
N ALA A 89 14.93 -18.41 -5.03
CA ALA A 89 15.14 -18.04 -6.43
C ALA A 89 13.86 -18.16 -7.28
N LYS A 90 12.82 -18.83 -6.76
CA LYS A 90 11.51 -18.98 -7.41
C LYS A 90 10.40 -18.52 -6.48
N LEU A 91 9.60 -17.57 -6.95
CA LEU A 91 8.51 -16.96 -6.19
C LEU A 91 7.19 -17.14 -6.95
N LEU A 92 6.17 -17.62 -6.23
CA LEU A 92 4.79 -17.66 -6.71
C LEU A 92 3.93 -16.73 -5.86
N PHE A 93 3.41 -15.68 -6.49
CA PHE A 93 2.48 -14.74 -5.90
C PHE A 93 1.06 -15.08 -6.35
N LEU A 94 0.15 -15.18 -5.39
CA LEU A 94 -1.28 -15.42 -5.62
C LEU A 94 -2.04 -14.21 -5.08
N ALA A 95 -2.82 -13.55 -5.93
CA ALA A 95 -3.63 -12.40 -5.54
C ALA A 95 -5.04 -12.47 -6.10
N GLY A 96 -5.95 -11.79 -5.41
CA GLY A 96 -7.30 -11.55 -5.90
C GLY A 96 -7.80 -10.17 -5.53
N GLY A 97 -8.47 -9.48 -6.46
CA GLY A 97 -8.98 -8.13 -6.27
C GLY A 97 -7.94 -7.15 -5.69
N SER A 98 -8.32 -6.35 -4.70
CA SER A 98 -7.38 -5.42 -4.05
C SER A 98 -6.27 -6.11 -3.24
N GLY A 99 -6.34 -7.44 -3.05
CA GLY A 99 -5.29 -8.24 -2.41
C GLY A 99 -3.97 -8.27 -3.19
N ILE A 100 -3.95 -7.82 -4.45
CA ILE A 100 -2.72 -7.65 -5.23
C ILE A 100 -1.79 -6.55 -4.68
N THR A 101 -2.33 -5.61 -3.91
CA THR A 101 -1.64 -4.38 -3.48
C THR A 101 -0.28 -4.62 -2.79
N PRO A 102 -0.17 -5.43 -1.72
CA PRO A 102 1.12 -5.70 -1.09
C PRO A 102 2.08 -6.45 -2.03
N LEU A 103 1.57 -7.35 -2.90
CA LEU A 103 2.39 -8.08 -3.87
C LEU A 103 2.96 -7.14 -4.92
N MET A 104 2.23 -6.10 -5.33
CA MET A 104 2.76 -5.09 -6.25
C MET A 104 3.90 -4.28 -5.63
N SER A 105 3.86 -4.00 -4.31
CA SER A 105 5.00 -3.38 -3.62
C SER A 105 6.23 -4.29 -3.66
N MET A 106 6.04 -5.59 -3.46
CA MET A 106 7.11 -6.59 -3.53
C MET A 106 7.68 -6.73 -4.95
N VAL A 107 6.81 -6.87 -5.97
CA VAL A 107 7.23 -6.96 -7.39
C VAL A 107 8.06 -5.73 -7.76
N ARG A 108 7.59 -4.52 -7.44
CA ARG A 108 8.30 -3.28 -7.76
C ARG A 108 9.64 -3.20 -7.04
N LEU A 109 9.74 -3.63 -5.77
CA LEU A 109 11.00 -3.70 -5.04
C LEU A 109 11.99 -4.65 -5.74
N LEU A 110 11.51 -5.83 -6.14
CA LEU A 110 12.34 -6.82 -6.81
C LEU A 110 12.84 -6.32 -8.17
N THR A 111 11.96 -5.66 -8.93
CA THR A 111 12.30 -5.04 -10.22
C THR A 111 13.29 -3.89 -10.04
N ASP A 112 13.06 -2.99 -9.09
CA ASP A 112 13.93 -1.83 -8.84
C ASP A 112 15.36 -2.25 -8.44
N ARG A 113 15.51 -3.39 -7.77
CA ARG A 113 16.81 -3.96 -7.38
C ARG A 113 17.42 -4.89 -8.43
N ALA A 114 16.74 -5.11 -9.55
CA ALA A 114 17.15 -6.00 -10.64
C ALA A 114 17.56 -7.40 -10.14
N PHE A 115 16.81 -7.99 -9.21
CA PHE A 115 17.07 -9.35 -8.76
C PHE A 115 16.84 -10.35 -9.89
N ASP A 116 17.80 -11.26 -10.08
CA ASP A 116 17.68 -12.40 -11.00
C ASP A 116 16.90 -13.52 -10.31
N LEU A 117 15.58 -13.52 -10.49
CA LEU A 117 14.67 -14.51 -9.90
C LEU A 117 13.50 -14.83 -10.84
N ASP A 118 12.95 -16.03 -10.70
CA ASP A 118 11.75 -16.46 -11.42
C ASP A 118 10.51 -16.12 -10.59
N LEU A 119 9.82 -15.04 -10.94
CA LEU A 119 8.57 -14.62 -10.29
C LEU A 119 7.37 -14.90 -11.20
N ARG A 120 6.40 -15.63 -10.67
CA ARG A 120 5.07 -15.79 -11.26
C ARG A 120 4.03 -15.13 -10.37
N LEU A 121 3.22 -14.26 -10.95
CA LEU A 121 2.03 -13.70 -10.30
C LEU A 121 0.79 -14.27 -10.99
N ILE A 122 -0.04 -14.97 -10.23
CA ILE A 122 -1.38 -15.40 -10.64
C ILE A 122 -2.38 -14.47 -9.97
N TYR A 123 -3.27 -13.88 -10.76
CA TYR A 123 -4.23 -12.89 -10.30
C TYR A 123 -5.65 -13.20 -10.80
N SER A 124 -6.65 -12.94 -9.95
CA SER A 124 -8.09 -13.10 -10.22
C SER A 124 -8.89 -11.86 -9.81
#